data_AF-A0A2G9NAA9-F1
#
_entry.id   AF-A0A2G9NAA9-F1
#
_cell.length_a   1.000
_cell.length_b   1.000
_cell.length_c   1.000
_cell.angle_alpha   90.00
_cell.angle_beta   90.00
_cell.angle_gamma   90.00
#
_symmetry.space_group_name_H-M   'P 1'
#
loop_
_entity.id
_entity.type
_entity.pdbx_description
1 polymer ?
#
loop_
_entity_poly.entity_id
_entity_poly.type
_entity_poly.pdbx_seq_one_letter_code
_entity_poly.pdbx_strand_id
1 'polypeptide(L)'
;MEKLAIFVNYLSRKKYLPLDTRILSLFFFILLTASLFYGTINIFTYKFTSKAAMFTVWILWWPFLYITLLFFSRLWCGFLCPISLANEWGNKLRTGKFINYRKWAFVPFILFFVIVYLEQMSGLFLSTSVTLWFFLLFFLLAFLMGLMLSRFAFCKLVCPIGTILGLFSRLSVIGLRTKKEICETCPKKYCLLGGKKAPCPMFINIPKINSNKDCLLCANCVKNCPHDAVHIGVIKPGKELIEKVDFTMAESYFIMALFGLAAILTANGTMLARKFLYSFSFYMIGPTLRFADFAIGIGFFILLYTLMAYIMSKVTKTKFKISLSELGYYYLPLLFMIMFYTISFGFLGPWLPINESAMRLIKYFFLTLGGIWSIYMIFKIPLPNHVDLTTKQKKIGKSILIVFLAFITIIWAGFLISNNTTFGDKESVISMPGEIIKMDSFSMGFTPNVIIAEKGQEISIEIDNIDIMHSFDLNEFNVHEFLPAAKKKVIAFTPDKVGEFMFFCNVPGHTEAGMRGRLVVVDSIDDYMGKTKRKLS
;
A
#
# COMPACT_ATOMS: atom_id res chain seq x y z
N MET A 1 -6.23 10.41 -26.60
CA MET A 1 -4.82 10.11 -26.22
C MET A 1 -3.82 11.10 -26.79
N GLU A 2 -3.86 11.42 -28.09
CA GLU A 2 -2.91 12.36 -28.71
C GLU A 2 -3.00 13.79 -28.16
N LYS A 3 -4.21 14.35 -28.02
CA LYS A 3 -4.43 15.66 -27.37
C LYS A 3 -3.86 15.71 -25.94
N LEU A 4 -3.98 14.62 -25.19
CA LEU A 4 -3.42 14.50 -23.83
C LEU A 4 -1.89 14.50 -23.86
N ALA A 5 -1.26 13.78 -24.79
CA ALA A 5 0.19 13.78 -24.96
C ALA A 5 0.73 15.18 -25.30
N ILE A 6 0.07 15.89 -26.21
CA ILE A 6 0.42 17.27 -26.59
C ILE A 6 0.31 18.20 -25.38
N PHE A 7 -0.80 18.12 -24.64
CA PHE A 7 -1.04 18.95 -23.46
C PHE A 7 -0.01 18.70 -22.35
N VAL A 8 0.27 17.44 -22.03
CA VAL A 8 1.28 17.06 -21.03
C VAL A 8 2.67 17.52 -21.46
N ASN A 9 3.03 17.35 -22.72
CA ASN A 9 4.31 17.80 -23.24
C ASN A 9 4.44 19.34 -23.19
N TYR A 10 3.37 20.06 -23.54
CA TYR A 10 3.31 21.53 -23.42
C TYR A 10 3.54 22.00 -21.99
N LEU A 11 2.81 21.44 -21.02
CA LEU A 11 2.99 21.76 -19.59
C LEU A 11 4.41 21.45 -19.12
N SER A 12 4.97 20.33 -19.56
CA SER A 12 6.31 19.88 -19.15
C SER A 12 7.42 20.85 -19.54
N ARG A 13 7.21 21.74 -20.52
CA ARG A 13 8.19 22.75 -20.96
C ARG A 13 8.15 24.05 -20.17
N LYS A 14 7.08 24.32 -19.42
CA LYS A 14 6.95 25.55 -18.65
C LYS A 14 8.10 25.71 -17.64
N LYS A 15 8.71 26.90 -17.58
CA LYS A 15 9.93 27.16 -16.79
C LYS A 15 9.74 26.92 -15.30
N TYR A 16 8.55 27.21 -14.79
CA TYR A 16 8.20 27.18 -13.37
C TYR A 16 7.92 25.77 -12.81
N LEU A 17 7.31 24.88 -13.60
CA LEU A 17 7.15 23.47 -13.20
C LEU A 17 8.51 22.75 -13.11
N PRO A 18 8.73 21.74 -12.26
CA PRO A 18 7.95 21.39 -11.07
C PRO A 18 8.34 22.22 -9.82
N LEU A 19 9.14 23.29 -9.94
CA LEU A 19 9.67 23.99 -8.76
C LEU A 19 8.54 24.57 -7.91
N ASP A 20 7.59 25.27 -8.52
CA ASP A 20 6.47 25.89 -7.83
C ASP A 20 5.61 24.86 -7.08
N THR A 21 5.31 23.72 -7.70
CA THR A 21 4.51 22.66 -7.07
C THR A 21 5.24 22.02 -5.90
N ARG A 22 6.57 21.94 -5.96
CA ARG A 22 7.41 21.43 -4.86
C ARG A 22 7.50 22.41 -3.71
N ILE A 23 7.59 23.72 -3.99
CA ILE A 23 7.57 24.77 -2.96
C ILE A 23 6.20 24.76 -2.27
N LEU A 24 5.11 24.71 -3.03
CA LEU A 24 3.76 24.62 -2.48
C LEU A 24 3.59 23.35 -1.62
N SER A 25 4.09 22.21 -2.10
CA SER A 25 4.09 20.96 -1.33
C SER A 25 4.92 21.07 -0.04
N LEU A 26 6.09 21.72 -0.07
CA LEU A 26 6.89 21.95 1.13
C LEU A 26 6.14 22.83 2.14
N PHE A 27 5.49 23.89 1.67
CA PHE A 27 4.66 24.74 2.52
C PHE A 27 3.53 23.93 3.17
N PHE A 28 2.81 23.13 2.38
CA PHE A 28 1.76 22.24 2.90
C PHE A 28 2.31 21.23 3.91
N PHE A 29 3.49 20.66 3.65
CA PHE A 29 4.15 19.74 4.57
C PHE A 29 4.53 20.41 5.90
N ILE A 30 5.04 21.64 5.87
CA ILE A 30 5.36 22.41 7.09
C ILE A 30 4.08 22.70 7.87
N LEU A 31 3.01 23.11 7.19
CA LEU A 31 1.71 23.37 7.81
C LEU A 31 1.12 22.12 8.47
N LEU A 32 1.25 20.98 7.80
CA LEU A 32 0.84 19.67 8.28
C LEU A 32 1.63 19.25 9.52
N THR A 33 2.97 19.28 9.47
CA THR A 33 3.80 18.90 10.62
C THR A 33 3.62 19.84 11.80
N ALA A 34 3.48 21.14 11.54
CA ALA A 34 3.17 22.10 12.59
C ALA A 34 1.78 21.83 13.20
N SER A 35 0.78 21.46 12.40
CA SER A 35 -0.55 21.12 12.92
C SER A 35 -0.54 19.83 13.75
N LEU A 36 0.31 18.86 13.41
CA LEU A 36 0.49 17.65 14.21
C LEU A 36 1.19 17.95 15.54
N PHE A 37 2.09 18.93 15.56
CA PHE A 37 2.82 19.33 16.78
C PHE A 37 1.98 20.22 17.71
N TYR A 38 1.36 21.28 17.19
CA TYR A 38 0.58 22.24 17.98
C TYR A 38 -0.88 21.82 18.18
N GLY A 39 -1.35 20.76 17.51
CA GLY A 39 -2.73 20.30 17.56
C GLY A 39 -3.70 21.09 16.68
N THR A 40 -3.61 22.42 16.63
CA THR A 40 -4.41 23.27 15.72
C THR A 40 -3.64 24.51 15.29
N ILE A 41 -3.76 24.85 14.01
CA ILE A 41 -3.20 26.07 13.42
C ILE A 41 -4.32 26.91 12.83
N ASN A 42 -4.33 28.20 13.14
CA ASN A 42 -5.25 29.16 12.54
C ASN A 42 -4.63 29.71 11.26
N ILE A 43 -5.31 29.51 10.13
CA ILE A 43 -4.95 30.03 8.81
C ILE A 43 -5.99 31.09 8.47
N PHE A 44 -5.66 32.36 8.70
CA PHE A 44 -6.61 33.47 8.61
C PHE A 44 -7.85 33.20 9.48
N THR A 45 -9.00 32.90 8.89
CA THR A 45 -10.27 32.60 9.57
C THR A 45 -10.54 31.10 9.74
N TYR A 46 -9.72 30.22 9.14
CA TYR A 46 -9.94 28.77 9.14
C TYR A 46 -9.04 28.04 10.14
N LYS A 47 -9.60 27.07 10.87
CA LYS A 47 -8.85 26.21 11.81
C LYS A 47 -8.43 24.92 11.13
N PHE A 48 -7.14 24.71 10.96
CA PHE A 48 -6.58 23.45 10.48
C PHE A 48 -6.12 22.62 11.68
N THR A 49 -6.80 21.50 11.94
CA THR A 49 -6.59 20.65 13.12
C THR A 49 -5.70 19.45 12.81
N SER A 50 -5.08 18.87 13.83
CA SER A 50 -4.31 17.62 13.71
C SER A 50 -5.16 16.46 13.18
N LYS A 51 -6.45 16.41 13.52
CA LYS A 51 -7.41 15.45 12.95
C LYS A 51 -7.57 15.65 11.43
N ALA A 52 -7.71 16.89 10.97
CA ALA A 52 -7.78 17.19 9.54
C ALA A 52 -6.46 16.87 8.82
N ALA A 53 -5.31 17.08 9.48
CA ALA A 53 -4.01 16.69 8.97
C ALA A 53 -3.90 15.16 8.79
N MET A 54 -4.26 14.39 9.82
CA MET A 54 -4.28 12.92 9.78
C MET A 54 -5.21 12.40 8.67
N PHE A 55 -6.41 12.97 8.56
CA PHE A 55 -7.35 12.64 7.50
C PHE A 55 -6.77 12.91 6.10
N THR A 56 -6.17 14.08 5.90
CA THR A 56 -5.63 14.45 4.58
C THR A 56 -4.48 13.54 4.16
N VAL A 57 -3.59 13.20 5.09
CA VAL A 57 -2.41 12.37 4.81
C VAL A 57 -2.76 10.91 4.66
N TRP A 58 -3.55 10.36 5.56
CA TRP A 58 -3.73 8.92 5.60
C TRP A 58 -4.96 8.50 4.81
N ILE A 59 -6.04 9.29 4.81
CA ILE A 59 -7.27 8.90 4.13
C ILE A 59 -7.31 9.43 2.68
N LEU A 60 -7.01 10.71 2.46
CA LEU A 60 -7.16 11.31 1.13
C LEU A 60 -5.95 11.07 0.20
N TRP A 61 -4.73 11.13 0.73
CA TRP A 61 -3.52 11.07 -0.10
C TRP A 61 -3.23 9.69 -0.70
N TRP A 62 -3.48 8.58 0.03
CA TRP A 62 -3.23 7.22 -0.46
C TRP A 62 -4.03 6.84 -1.72
N PRO A 63 -5.38 6.99 -1.75
CA PRO A 63 -6.17 6.77 -2.95
C PRO A 63 -5.73 7.66 -4.10
N PHE A 64 -5.45 8.93 -3.81
CA PHE A 64 -5.02 9.88 -4.83
C PHE A 64 -3.66 9.48 -5.43
N LEU A 65 -2.74 8.98 -4.62
CA LEU A 65 -1.45 8.42 -5.06
C LEU A 65 -1.64 7.19 -5.94
N TYR A 66 -2.52 6.26 -5.59
CA TYR A 66 -2.77 5.05 -6.39
C TYR A 66 -3.48 5.32 -7.72
N ILE A 67 -4.45 6.24 -7.74
CA ILE A 67 -5.12 6.67 -8.96
C ILE A 67 -4.11 7.30 -9.92
N THR A 68 -3.31 8.23 -9.41
CA THR A 68 -2.32 8.93 -10.23
C THR A 68 -1.20 8.01 -10.72
N LEU A 69 -0.83 6.94 -10.01
CA LEU A 69 0.16 5.94 -10.45
C LEU A 69 -0.21 5.24 -11.77
N LEU A 70 -1.51 5.00 -12.00
CA LEU A 70 -1.97 4.34 -13.22
C LEU A 70 -1.81 5.27 -14.43
N PHE A 71 -2.09 6.56 -14.24
CA PHE A 71 -2.04 7.53 -15.33
C PHE A 71 -0.66 8.14 -15.52
N PHE A 72 0.03 8.42 -14.43
CA PHE A 72 1.32 9.09 -14.36
C PHE A 72 2.30 8.15 -13.66
N SER A 73 3.54 8.10 -14.13
CA SER A 73 4.63 7.34 -13.48
C SER A 73 4.95 7.90 -12.07
N ARG A 74 6.21 8.07 -11.65
CA ARG A 74 6.57 8.58 -10.32
C ARG A 74 6.41 10.10 -10.19
N LEU A 75 5.34 10.68 -10.74
CA LEU A 75 5.09 12.12 -10.76
C LEU A 75 5.11 12.73 -9.34
N TRP A 76 4.58 12.02 -8.34
CA TRP A 76 4.63 12.43 -6.94
C TRP A 76 6.04 12.75 -6.46
N CYS A 77 6.98 11.85 -6.70
CA CYS A 77 8.37 12.03 -6.29
C CYS A 77 9.03 13.23 -6.97
N GLY A 78 8.60 13.60 -8.18
CA GLY A 78 9.14 14.72 -8.94
C GLY A 78 8.47 16.07 -8.69
N PHE A 79 7.16 16.10 -8.39
CA PHE A 79 6.36 17.34 -8.33
C PHE A 79 5.83 17.69 -6.95
N LEU A 80 5.53 16.68 -6.12
CA LEU A 80 4.70 16.85 -4.92
C LEU A 80 5.33 16.30 -3.64
N CYS A 81 6.48 15.62 -3.71
CA CYS A 81 7.08 15.00 -2.54
C CYS A 81 8.05 15.97 -1.83
N PRO A 82 7.76 16.41 -0.59
CA PRO A 82 8.65 17.29 0.17
C PRO A 82 9.93 16.57 0.61
N ILE A 83 9.86 15.26 0.86
CA ILE A 83 11.02 14.44 1.24
C ILE A 83 12.02 14.32 0.07
N SER A 84 11.53 14.27 -1.18
CA SER A 84 12.36 14.32 -2.39
C SER A 84 13.10 15.66 -2.51
N LEU A 85 12.45 16.76 -2.10
CA LEU A 85 13.08 18.08 -2.03
C LEU A 85 14.17 18.15 -0.95
N ALA A 86 13.95 17.55 0.22
CA ALA A 86 14.97 17.45 1.27
C ALA A 86 16.24 16.75 0.76
N ASN A 87 16.09 15.62 0.06
CA ASN A 87 17.19 14.87 -0.53
C ASN A 87 17.92 15.64 -1.65
N GLU A 88 17.19 16.40 -2.47
CA GLU A 88 17.80 17.28 -3.46
C GLU A 88 18.61 18.40 -2.80
N TRP A 89 18.08 18.98 -1.72
CA TRP A 89 18.75 20.04 -0.99
C TRP A 89 20.07 19.55 -0.39
N GLY A 90 20.07 18.38 0.25
CA GLY A 90 21.31 17.73 0.71
C GLY A 90 22.32 17.53 -0.42
N ASN A 91 21.89 17.01 -1.57
CA ASN A 91 22.77 16.80 -2.73
C ASN A 91 23.35 18.10 -3.31
N LYS A 92 22.63 19.23 -3.20
CA LYS A 92 23.11 20.55 -3.65
C LYS A 92 24.20 21.10 -2.73
N LEU A 93 24.10 20.85 -1.43
CA LEU A 93 25.08 21.32 -0.45
C LEU A 93 26.39 20.53 -0.56
N ARG A 94 26.31 19.23 -0.83
CA ARG A 94 27.49 18.37 -1.01
C ARG A 94 27.19 17.26 -2.01
N THR A 95 28.08 17.06 -2.97
CA THR A 95 28.00 15.87 -3.84
C THR A 95 28.52 14.65 -3.08
N GLY A 96 27.60 13.79 -2.65
CA GLY A 96 27.92 12.56 -1.93
C GLY A 96 28.58 11.47 -2.78
N LYS A 97 28.99 10.37 -2.13
CA LYS A 97 29.60 9.21 -2.80
C LYS A 97 28.57 8.51 -3.69
N PHE A 98 29.01 7.96 -4.83
CA PHE A 98 28.17 7.15 -5.70
C PHE A 98 28.08 5.71 -5.17
N ILE A 99 26.87 5.14 -5.14
CA ILE A 99 26.62 3.73 -4.81
C ILE A 99 26.09 3.01 -6.04
N ASN A 100 26.63 1.82 -6.30
CA ASN A 100 26.09 0.90 -7.30
C ASN A 100 24.81 0.24 -6.79
N TYR A 101 23.67 0.83 -7.13
CA TYR A 101 22.34 0.35 -6.77
C TYR A 101 22.03 -1.06 -7.27
N ARG A 102 22.69 -1.54 -8.34
CA ARG A 102 22.48 -2.90 -8.85
C ARG A 102 23.00 -3.98 -7.90
N LYS A 103 24.06 -3.68 -7.14
CA LYS A 103 24.59 -4.59 -6.09
C LYS A 103 23.63 -4.69 -4.90
N TRP A 104 22.91 -3.61 -4.62
CA TRP A 104 21.99 -3.50 -3.48
C TRP A 104 20.52 -3.60 -3.90
N ALA A 105 20.23 -4.28 -5.01
CA ALA A 105 18.89 -4.31 -5.60
C ALA A 105 17.82 -4.89 -4.65
N PHE A 106 18.19 -5.76 -3.71
CA PHE A 106 17.27 -6.35 -2.72
C PHE A 106 16.99 -5.46 -1.51
N VAL A 107 17.88 -4.51 -1.19
CA VAL A 107 17.75 -3.63 -0.02
C VAL A 107 16.42 -2.88 0.04
N PRO A 108 15.98 -2.16 -1.02
CA PRO A 108 14.71 -1.44 -0.95
C PRO A 108 13.50 -2.35 -0.77
N PHE A 109 13.57 -3.61 -1.19
CA PHE A 109 12.48 -4.58 -1.03
C PHE A 109 12.44 -5.14 0.39
N ILE A 110 13.60 -5.45 0.98
CA ILE A 110 13.67 -5.90 2.38
C ILE A 110 13.25 -4.76 3.32
N LEU A 111 13.81 -3.56 3.11
CA LEU A 111 13.44 -2.38 3.90
C LEU A 111 11.96 -2.04 3.78
N PHE A 112 11.35 -2.26 2.62
CA PHE A 112 9.90 -2.10 2.46
C PHE A 112 9.12 -2.95 3.48
N PHE A 113 9.39 -4.26 3.56
CA PHE A 113 8.67 -5.13 4.50
C PHE A 113 8.99 -4.82 5.96
N VAL A 114 10.24 -4.46 6.27
CA VAL A 114 10.64 -4.03 7.63
C VAL A 114 9.89 -2.77 8.03
N ILE A 115 9.81 -1.76 7.15
CA ILE A 115 9.10 -0.50 7.46
C ILE A 115 7.60 -0.74 7.59
N VAL A 116 6.99 -1.57 6.73
CA VAL A 116 5.57 -1.93 6.85
C VAL A 116 5.29 -2.68 8.16
N TYR A 117 6.17 -3.59 8.57
CA TYR A 117 6.06 -4.26 9.86
C TYR A 117 6.11 -3.26 11.02
N LEU A 118 7.11 -2.36 11.03
CA LEU A 118 7.25 -1.32 12.05
C LEU A 118 6.05 -0.36 12.08
N GLU A 119 5.54 0.01 10.91
CA GLU A 119 4.37 0.87 10.74
C GLU A 119 3.16 0.27 11.47
N GLN A 120 2.88 -1.02 11.25
CA GLN A 120 1.77 -1.73 11.92
C GLN A 120 1.96 -1.88 13.43
N MET A 121 3.19 -1.96 13.91
CA MET A 121 3.47 -2.00 15.36
C MET A 121 3.32 -0.63 16.02
N SER A 122 3.56 0.44 15.27
CA SER A 122 3.71 1.80 15.82
C SER A 122 2.42 2.58 15.94
N GLY A 123 1.36 2.20 15.21
CA GLY A 123 0.13 2.98 15.21
C GLY A 123 0.16 4.22 14.37
N LEU A 124 0.93 4.17 13.29
CA LEU A 124 1.21 5.34 12.47
C LEU A 124 -0.08 6.06 12.06
N PHE A 125 -1.14 5.32 11.71
CA PHE A 125 -2.41 5.89 11.27
C PHE A 125 -3.30 6.44 12.38
N LEU A 126 -3.06 6.08 13.63
CA LEU A 126 -3.91 6.45 14.77
C LEU A 126 -3.31 7.59 15.61
N SER A 127 -1.98 7.64 15.70
CA SER A 127 -1.27 8.58 16.57
C SER A 127 -0.67 9.75 15.80
N THR A 128 -1.09 10.96 16.18
CA THR A 128 -0.53 12.23 15.66
C THR A 128 0.96 12.35 15.95
N SER A 129 1.38 11.98 17.16
CA SER A 129 2.78 12.04 17.60
C SER A 129 3.66 11.10 16.81
N VAL A 130 3.21 9.86 16.59
CA VAL A 130 3.96 8.86 15.81
C VAL A 130 4.07 9.31 14.34
N THR A 131 2.98 9.82 13.75
CA THR A 131 2.98 10.39 12.40
C THR A 131 3.98 11.54 12.27
N LEU A 132 4.00 12.47 13.23
CA LEU A 132 4.92 13.61 13.21
C LEU A 132 6.37 13.14 13.21
N TRP A 133 6.74 12.29 14.17
CA TRP A 133 8.12 11.79 14.28
C TRP A 133 8.53 10.97 13.06
N PHE A 134 7.62 10.18 12.49
CA PHE A 134 7.85 9.46 11.25
C PHE A 134 8.21 10.41 10.10
N PHE A 135 7.43 11.49 9.91
CA PHE A 135 7.70 12.47 8.86
C PHE A 135 8.98 13.25 9.07
N LEU A 136 9.26 13.70 10.30
CA LEU A 136 10.50 14.41 10.61
C LEU A 136 11.73 13.51 10.42
N LEU A 137 11.66 12.26 10.88
CA LEU A 137 12.73 11.28 10.72
C LEU A 137 12.99 11.00 9.24
N PHE A 138 11.95 10.76 8.43
CA PHE A 138 12.10 10.48 7.00
C PHE A 138 12.61 11.70 6.23
N PHE A 139 12.18 12.91 6.60
CA PHE A 139 12.68 14.15 6.01
C PHE A 139 14.17 14.35 6.32
N LEU A 140 14.56 14.19 7.59
CA LEU A 140 15.94 14.29 8.02
C LEU A 140 16.81 13.21 7.37
N LEU A 141 16.36 11.96 7.35
CA LEU A 141 17.08 10.85 6.72
C LEU A 141 17.27 11.10 5.22
N ALA A 142 16.25 11.59 4.52
CA ALA A 142 16.36 11.96 3.12
C ALA A 142 17.38 13.09 2.90
N PHE A 143 17.38 14.11 3.74
CA PHE A 143 18.36 15.20 3.70
C PHE A 143 19.80 14.68 3.94
N LEU A 144 20.02 13.90 5.00
CA LEU A 144 21.32 13.32 5.34
C LEU A 144 21.84 12.37 4.24
N MET A 145 20.97 11.51 3.70
CA MET A 145 21.33 10.68 2.56
C MET A 145 21.69 11.52 1.34
N GLY A 146 21.01 12.65 1.11
CA GLY A 146 21.36 13.58 0.05
C GLY A 146 22.76 14.18 0.22
N LEU A 147 23.17 14.50 1.45
CA LEU A 147 24.51 14.99 1.75
C LEU A 147 25.60 13.92 1.56
N MET A 148 25.30 12.67 1.95
CA MET A 148 26.28 11.57 1.97
C MET A 148 26.38 10.82 0.65
N LEU A 149 25.27 10.69 -0.08
CA LEU A 149 25.11 9.81 -1.24
C LEU A 149 24.53 10.56 -2.44
N SER A 150 25.12 10.34 -3.61
CA SER A 150 24.64 10.96 -4.85
C SER A 150 23.41 10.24 -5.44
N ARG A 151 22.77 10.89 -6.43
CA ARG A 151 21.75 10.31 -7.33
C ARG A 151 20.42 9.91 -6.67
N PHE A 152 19.96 10.72 -5.72
CA PHE A 152 18.69 10.53 -5.03
C PHE A 152 18.58 9.15 -4.33
N ALA A 153 19.63 8.78 -3.61
CA ALA A 153 19.77 7.46 -2.98
C ALA A 153 18.58 7.09 -2.07
N PHE A 154 18.04 8.04 -1.29
CA PHE A 154 16.88 7.80 -0.43
C PHE A 154 15.67 7.23 -1.21
N CYS A 155 15.30 7.88 -2.32
CA CYS A 155 14.15 7.46 -3.14
C CYS A 155 14.38 6.14 -3.88
N LYS A 156 15.63 5.69 -4.05
CA LYS A 156 15.99 4.42 -4.70
C LYS A 156 16.17 3.26 -3.72
N LEU A 157 16.67 3.52 -2.52
CA LEU A 157 17.13 2.48 -1.59
C LEU A 157 16.31 2.37 -0.31
N VAL A 158 15.73 3.46 0.18
CA VAL A 158 15.14 3.51 1.53
C VAL A 158 13.65 3.80 1.51
N CYS A 159 13.18 4.66 0.61
CA CYS A 159 11.79 5.07 0.56
C CYS A 159 10.86 3.89 0.16
N PRO A 160 10.00 3.39 1.05
CA PRO A 160 9.14 2.24 0.77
C PRO A 160 8.11 2.56 -0.33
N ILE A 161 7.55 3.78 -0.28
CA ILE A 161 6.65 4.30 -1.30
C ILE A 161 7.37 4.35 -2.65
N GLY A 162 8.60 4.87 -2.69
CA GLY A 162 9.41 4.91 -3.92
C GLY A 162 9.61 3.55 -4.57
N THR A 163 9.78 2.49 -3.77
CA THR A 163 9.88 1.10 -4.24
C THR A 163 8.59 0.63 -4.90
N ILE A 164 7.44 0.82 -4.26
CA ILE A 164 6.11 0.49 -4.82
C ILE A 164 5.82 1.31 -6.08
N LEU A 165 5.99 2.64 -6.03
CA LEU A 165 5.73 3.52 -7.18
C LEU A 165 6.60 3.11 -8.36
N GLY A 166 7.83 2.70 -8.10
CA GLY A 166 8.74 2.17 -9.12
C GLY A 166 8.20 0.97 -9.84
N LEU A 167 7.78 -0.03 -9.07
CA LEU A 167 7.23 -1.26 -9.60
C LEU A 167 5.97 -0.99 -10.45
N PHE A 168 4.99 -0.28 -9.88
CA PHE A 168 3.70 -0.05 -10.56
C PHE A 168 3.78 0.99 -11.68
N SER A 169 4.76 1.90 -11.68
CA SER A 169 4.96 2.84 -12.79
C SER A 169 5.25 2.16 -14.13
N ARG A 170 5.67 0.88 -14.14
CA ARG A 170 5.80 0.07 -15.38
C ARG A 170 4.46 -0.16 -16.09
N LEU A 171 3.34 -0.01 -15.38
CA LEU A 171 1.98 -0.08 -15.93
C LEU A 171 1.45 1.29 -16.37
N SER A 172 2.13 2.39 -16.04
CA SER A 172 1.61 3.74 -16.23
C SER A 172 1.43 4.13 -17.70
N VAL A 173 0.39 4.92 -17.97
CA VAL A 173 0.02 5.39 -19.31
C VAL A 173 0.90 6.54 -19.79
N ILE A 174 1.47 7.34 -18.89
CA ILE A 174 2.29 8.51 -19.24
C ILE A 174 3.73 8.29 -18.79
N GLY A 175 4.67 8.54 -19.70
CA GLY A 175 6.10 8.40 -19.42
C GLY A 175 7.00 9.19 -20.35
N LEU A 176 8.27 9.30 -19.97
CA LEU A 176 9.29 9.98 -20.75
C LEU A 176 9.84 9.05 -21.83
N ARG A 177 9.91 9.52 -23.09
CA ARG A 177 10.53 8.80 -24.20
C ARG A 177 11.42 9.73 -25.03
N THR A 178 12.35 9.12 -25.76
CA THR A 178 13.33 9.84 -26.57
C THR A 178 13.25 9.36 -28.01
N LYS A 179 13.14 10.30 -28.96
CA LYS A 179 13.29 10.04 -30.39
C LYS A 179 14.77 9.85 -30.70
N LYS A 180 15.20 8.60 -30.94
CA LYS A 180 16.62 8.23 -31.05
C LYS A 180 17.32 8.99 -32.17
N GLU A 181 16.74 9.02 -33.36
CA GLU A 181 17.28 9.69 -34.55
C GLU A 181 17.63 11.16 -34.28
N ILE A 182 16.69 11.92 -33.69
CA ILE A 182 16.91 13.33 -33.33
C ILE A 182 17.88 13.44 -32.14
N CYS A 183 17.84 12.50 -31.20
CA CYS A 183 18.72 12.52 -30.04
C CYS A 183 20.17 12.34 -30.46
N GLU A 184 20.44 11.46 -31.42
CA GLU A 184 21.78 11.10 -31.90
C GLU A 184 22.54 12.29 -32.47
N THR A 185 21.85 13.23 -33.14
CA THR A 185 22.45 14.46 -33.67
C THR A 185 22.92 15.45 -32.59
N CYS A 186 22.49 15.28 -31.33
CA CYS A 186 22.91 16.13 -30.22
C CYS A 186 24.30 15.72 -29.70
N PRO A 187 25.35 16.55 -29.84
CA PRO A 187 26.71 16.16 -29.47
C PRO A 187 26.93 16.14 -27.95
N LYS A 188 26.47 17.18 -27.24
CA LYS A 188 26.76 17.33 -25.79
C LYS A 188 25.78 16.63 -24.85
N LYS A 189 24.65 16.10 -25.36
CA LYS A 189 23.58 15.47 -24.56
C LYS A 189 23.24 16.26 -23.28
N TYR A 190 22.86 17.53 -23.42
CA TYR A 190 22.52 18.44 -22.30
C TYR A 190 21.44 17.89 -21.34
N CYS A 191 20.62 16.94 -21.78
CA CYS A 191 19.68 16.22 -20.91
C CYS A 191 20.36 15.41 -19.78
N LEU A 192 21.64 15.03 -19.94
CA LEU A 192 22.45 14.33 -18.96
C LEU A 192 23.34 15.28 -18.16
N LEU A 193 23.98 16.24 -18.84
CA LEU A 193 24.94 17.17 -18.23
C LEU A 193 24.26 18.30 -17.44
N GLY A 194 23.01 18.63 -17.78
CA GLY A 194 22.37 19.85 -17.30
C GLY A 194 22.60 21.02 -18.26
N GLY A 195 21.98 22.15 -17.93
CA GLY A 195 22.02 23.39 -18.72
C GLY A 195 21.07 24.42 -18.13
N LYS A 196 19.97 24.71 -18.85
CA LYS A 196 18.90 25.62 -18.37
C LYS A 196 18.29 25.19 -17.04
N LYS A 197 18.30 23.88 -16.77
CA LYS A 197 17.87 23.24 -15.53
C LYS A 197 18.94 22.25 -15.07
N ALA A 198 18.87 21.85 -13.80
CA ALA A 198 19.73 20.83 -13.23
C ALA A 198 19.68 19.51 -14.06
N PRO A 199 20.75 18.70 -14.07
CA PRO A 199 20.77 17.40 -14.73
C PRO A 199 19.69 16.44 -14.18
N CYS A 200 19.52 15.29 -14.83
CA CYS A 200 18.58 14.27 -14.36
C CYS A 200 18.93 13.85 -12.92
N PRO A 201 18.05 14.07 -11.93
CA PRO A 201 18.35 13.78 -10.52
C PRO A 201 18.67 12.30 -10.26
N MET A 202 18.06 11.42 -11.06
CA MET A 202 18.22 9.97 -10.96
C MET A 202 19.37 9.44 -11.81
N PHE A 203 20.04 10.30 -12.59
CA PHE A 203 21.12 9.98 -13.53
C PHE A 203 20.76 8.82 -14.48
N ILE A 204 19.54 8.86 -15.01
CA ILE A 204 19.05 7.90 -15.98
C ILE A 204 19.65 8.23 -17.34
N ASN A 205 19.97 7.21 -18.14
CA ASN A 205 20.38 7.39 -19.52
C ASN A 205 19.18 7.84 -20.38
N ILE A 206 18.90 9.15 -20.41
CA ILE A 206 17.78 9.75 -21.14
C ILE A 206 17.76 9.37 -22.63
N PRO A 207 18.89 9.39 -23.37
CA PRO A 207 18.91 8.92 -24.76
C PRO A 207 18.35 7.51 -24.99
N LYS A 208 18.58 6.60 -24.04
CA LYS A 208 18.16 5.19 -24.13
C LYS A 208 17.00 4.85 -23.20
N ILE A 209 16.25 5.84 -22.73
CA ILE A 209 15.16 5.59 -21.77
C ILE A 209 14.03 4.79 -22.41
N ASN A 210 13.72 3.65 -21.81
CA ASN A 210 12.66 2.73 -22.23
C ASN A 210 11.78 2.26 -21.06
N SER A 211 12.10 2.65 -19.82
CA SER A 211 11.30 2.33 -18.64
C SER A 211 10.88 3.56 -17.84
N ASN A 212 9.67 3.49 -17.32
CA ASN A 212 9.07 4.43 -16.38
C ASN A 212 9.53 4.16 -14.94
N LYS A 213 10.13 2.99 -14.67
CA LYS A 213 10.50 2.55 -13.33
C LYS A 213 11.25 3.63 -12.57
N ASP A 214 12.33 4.21 -13.10
CA ASP A 214 13.18 5.11 -12.32
C ASP A 214 12.89 6.60 -12.55
N CYS A 215 12.08 6.95 -13.55
CA CYS A 215 11.85 8.33 -13.97
C CYS A 215 10.91 9.07 -13.01
N LEU A 216 11.37 10.15 -12.38
CA LEU A 216 10.53 11.00 -11.51
C LEU A 216 9.59 11.95 -12.29
N LEU A 217 9.60 11.90 -13.62
CA LEU A 217 8.87 12.81 -14.51
C LEU A 217 9.12 14.32 -14.31
N CYS A 218 10.17 14.74 -13.60
CA CYS A 218 10.48 16.16 -13.31
C CYS A 218 10.72 17.09 -14.54
N ALA A 219 10.75 16.54 -15.75
CA ALA A 219 10.90 17.27 -17.02
C ALA A 219 12.17 18.12 -17.21
N ASN A 220 13.16 18.03 -16.31
CA ASN A 220 14.44 18.74 -16.48
C ASN A 220 15.13 18.39 -17.81
N CYS A 221 15.12 17.11 -18.20
CA CYS A 221 15.71 16.64 -19.44
C CYS A 221 14.99 17.16 -20.69
N VAL A 222 13.66 17.35 -20.64
CA VAL A 222 12.88 17.97 -21.72
C VAL A 222 13.32 19.42 -21.90
N LYS A 223 13.46 20.16 -20.80
CA LYS A 223 13.85 21.60 -20.81
C LYS A 223 15.28 21.84 -21.24
N ASN A 224 16.16 20.88 -20.97
CA ASN A 224 17.55 20.93 -21.37
C ASN A 224 17.79 20.46 -22.81
N CYS A 225 16.80 19.82 -23.47
CA CYS A 225 16.97 19.31 -24.83
C CYS A 225 16.83 20.44 -25.87
N PRO A 226 17.88 20.77 -26.66
CA PRO A 226 17.78 21.82 -27.66
C PRO A 226 17.12 21.38 -28.97
N HIS A 227 17.14 20.08 -29.28
CA HIS A 227 16.60 19.52 -30.55
C HIS A 227 15.21 18.91 -30.40
N ASP A 228 14.61 19.07 -29.22
CA ASP A 228 13.31 18.50 -28.91
C ASP A 228 13.15 16.97 -29.10
N ALA A 229 14.23 16.22 -28.89
CA ALA A 229 14.24 14.77 -28.99
C ALA A 229 13.50 14.09 -27.82
N VAL A 230 13.49 14.73 -26.65
CA VAL A 230 12.96 14.18 -25.39
C VAL A 230 11.58 14.75 -25.13
N HIS A 231 10.58 13.89 -24.93
CA HIS A 231 9.20 14.29 -24.68
C HIS A 231 8.53 13.38 -23.64
N ILE A 232 7.52 13.92 -22.96
CA ILE A 232 6.61 13.12 -22.14
C ILE A 232 5.40 12.79 -23.00
N GLY A 233 5.08 11.50 -23.13
CA GLY A 233 4.04 11.03 -24.03
C GLY A 233 3.23 9.88 -23.45
N VAL A 234 2.23 9.47 -24.23
CA VAL A 234 1.39 8.31 -23.93
C VAL A 234 2.12 7.03 -24.32
N ILE A 235 2.15 6.08 -23.41
CA ILE A 235 2.68 4.73 -23.56
C ILE A 235 1.51 3.77 -23.36
N LYS A 236 1.45 2.71 -24.17
CA LYS A 236 0.45 1.67 -23.97
C LYS A 236 0.68 1.00 -22.61
N PRO A 237 -0.30 0.96 -21.69
CA PRO A 237 -0.13 0.32 -20.39
C PRO A 237 0.36 -1.13 -20.56
N GLY A 238 1.40 -1.50 -19.82
CA GLY A 238 2.03 -2.81 -19.90
C GLY A 238 3.03 -3.01 -21.06
N LYS A 239 3.27 -2.02 -21.94
CA LYS A 239 4.26 -2.13 -23.02
C LYS A 239 5.65 -2.55 -22.52
N GLU A 240 6.08 -1.99 -21.38
CA GLU A 240 7.38 -2.31 -20.77
C GLU A 240 7.49 -3.78 -20.34
N LEU A 241 6.36 -4.40 -20.01
CA LEU A 241 6.31 -5.79 -19.61
C LEU A 241 6.40 -6.71 -20.83
N ILE A 242 5.72 -6.35 -21.92
CA ILE A 242 5.78 -7.07 -23.20
C ILE A 242 7.21 -7.04 -23.77
N GLU A 243 7.89 -5.90 -23.66
CA GLU A 243 9.28 -5.71 -24.11
C GLU A 243 10.33 -6.21 -23.10
N LYS A 244 9.91 -6.77 -21.95
CA LYS A 244 10.79 -7.29 -20.88
C LYS A 244 11.88 -6.30 -20.43
N VAL A 245 11.53 -5.03 -20.32
CA VAL A 245 12.51 -3.97 -20.05
C VAL A 245 13.12 -4.12 -18.65
N ASP A 246 14.42 -4.44 -18.58
CA ASP A 246 15.20 -4.54 -17.35
C ASP A 246 14.53 -5.36 -16.23
N PHE A 247 14.07 -6.56 -16.58
CA PHE A 247 13.50 -7.48 -15.60
C PHE A 247 14.58 -8.00 -14.64
N THR A 248 14.23 -8.06 -13.36
CA THR A 248 15.12 -8.51 -12.29
C THR A 248 14.44 -9.52 -11.37
N MET A 249 15.22 -10.46 -10.87
CA MET A 249 14.79 -11.42 -9.85
C MET A 249 14.28 -10.73 -8.58
N ALA A 250 14.95 -9.65 -8.16
CA ALA A 250 14.58 -8.92 -6.96
C ALA A 250 13.17 -8.31 -7.07
N GLU A 251 12.83 -7.72 -8.22
CA GLU A 251 11.47 -7.25 -8.48
C GLU A 251 10.45 -8.40 -8.58
N SER A 252 10.79 -9.51 -9.25
CA SER A 252 9.88 -10.65 -9.35
C SER A 252 9.53 -11.25 -7.98
N TYR A 253 10.52 -11.43 -7.10
CA TYR A 253 10.26 -11.82 -5.71
C TYR A 253 9.47 -10.76 -4.95
N PHE A 254 9.76 -9.48 -5.17
CA PHE A 254 9.00 -8.40 -4.54
C PHE A 254 7.52 -8.40 -4.95
N ILE A 255 7.19 -8.64 -6.22
CA ILE A 255 5.80 -8.80 -6.68
C ILE A 255 5.11 -9.93 -5.92
N MET A 256 5.77 -11.08 -5.78
CA MET A 256 5.19 -12.25 -5.07
C MET A 256 5.08 -12.02 -3.57
N ALA A 257 6.07 -11.37 -2.97
CA ALA A 257 6.04 -11.00 -1.56
C ALA A 257 4.93 -9.97 -1.28
N LEU A 258 4.64 -9.05 -2.21
CA LEU A 258 3.51 -8.13 -2.11
C LEU A 258 2.16 -8.84 -2.20
N PHE A 259 2.04 -9.95 -2.95
CA PHE A 259 0.82 -10.78 -2.88
C PHE A 259 0.65 -11.37 -1.48
N GLY A 260 1.73 -11.88 -0.86
CA GLY A 260 1.71 -12.37 0.51
C GLY A 260 1.34 -11.29 1.52
N LEU A 261 1.93 -10.10 1.42
CA LEU A 261 1.56 -8.96 2.26
C LEU A 261 0.10 -8.55 2.05
N ALA A 262 -0.35 -8.44 0.80
CA ALA A 262 -1.74 -8.12 0.51
C ALA A 262 -2.67 -9.17 1.15
N ALA A 263 -2.33 -10.47 1.04
CA ALA A 263 -3.04 -11.59 1.68
C ALA A 263 -3.20 -11.37 3.17
N ILE A 264 -2.12 -11.06 3.87
CA ILE A 264 -2.13 -10.80 5.32
C ILE A 264 -2.95 -9.57 5.70
N LEU A 265 -2.97 -8.54 4.84
CA LEU A 265 -3.72 -7.30 5.06
C LEU A 265 -5.23 -7.45 4.81
N THR A 266 -5.62 -8.36 3.92
CA THR A 266 -7.02 -8.48 3.45
C THR A 266 -7.74 -9.67 4.06
N ALA A 267 -7.02 -10.78 4.30
CA ALA A 267 -7.51 -11.84 5.17
C ALA A 267 -7.57 -11.30 6.59
N ASN A 268 -8.53 -11.75 7.40
CA ASN A 268 -8.73 -11.35 8.79
C ASN A 268 -7.59 -11.82 9.71
N GLY A 269 -6.38 -11.35 9.44
CA GLY A 269 -5.14 -12.00 9.84
C GLY A 269 -5.02 -13.40 9.25
N THR A 270 -3.86 -14.04 9.41
CA THR A 270 -3.74 -15.46 9.10
C THR A 270 -4.33 -16.29 10.24
N MET A 271 -5.64 -16.17 10.52
CA MET A 271 -6.34 -17.01 11.52
C MET A 271 -6.04 -18.50 11.32
N LEU A 272 -5.92 -18.95 10.07
CA LEU A 272 -5.50 -20.31 9.74
C LEU A 272 -4.08 -20.62 10.22
N ALA A 273 -3.13 -19.71 10.03
CA ALA A 273 -1.77 -19.87 10.54
C ALA A 273 -1.71 -19.78 12.06
N ARG A 274 -2.56 -18.97 12.70
CA ARG A 274 -2.68 -18.93 14.17
C ARG A 274 -3.19 -20.25 14.72
N LYS A 275 -4.29 -20.78 14.15
CA LYS A 275 -4.83 -22.10 14.51
C LYS A 275 -3.77 -23.20 14.32
N PHE A 276 -3.02 -23.13 13.22
CA PHE A 276 -1.90 -24.04 12.96
C PHE A 276 -0.79 -23.90 14.03
N LEU A 277 -0.30 -22.70 14.31
CA LEU A 277 0.75 -22.45 15.31
C LEU A 277 0.31 -22.87 16.72
N TYR A 278 -0.94 -22.58 17.09
CA TYR A 278 -1.52 -22.99 18.36
C TYR A 278 -1.71 -24.51 18.46
N SER A 279 -1.94 -25.21 17.35
CA SER A 279 -1.98 -26.68 17.32
C SER A 279 -0.62 -27.30 17.68
N PHE A 280 0.48 -26.57 17.49
CA PHE A 280 1.83 -26.96 17.92
C PHE A 280 2.24 -26.35 19.27
N SER A 281 1.29 -25.80 20.04
CA SER A 281 1.56 -25.13 21.34
C SER A 281 2.51 -23.91 21.26
N PHE A 282 2.67 -23.30 20.08
CA PHE A 282 3.41 -22.04 19.94
C PHE A 282 2.48 -20.86 20.20
N TYR A 283 2.48 -20.35 21.43
CA TYR A 283 1.69 -19.17 21.80
C TYR A 283 2.49 -17.88 21.54
N MET A 284 2.14 -17.17 20.47
CA MET A 284 2.70 -15.85 20.14
C MET A 284 1.59 -14.80 20.22
N ILE A 285 1.93 -13.61 20.72
CA ILE A 285 1.04 -12.46 20.86
C ILE A 285 1.72 -11.18 20.34
N GLY A 286 0.92 -10.23 19.87
CA GLY A 286 1.40 -8.93 19.42
C GLY A 286 2.51 -9.00 18.35
N PRO A 287 3.68 -8.35 18.56
CA PRO A 287 4.70 -8.23 17.51
C PRO A 287 5.24 -9.56 16.97
N THR A 288 5.45 -10.55 17.83
CA THR A 288 6.00 -11.86 17.42
C THR A 288 5.00 -12.63 16.56
N LEU A 289 3.71 -12.56 16.91
CA LEU A 289 2.63 -13.11 16.10
C LEU A 289 2.58 -12.45 14.73
N ARG A 290 2.69 -11.12 14.69
CA ARG A 290 2.63 -10.39 13.42
C ARG A 290 3.83 -10.68 12.52
N PHE A 291 5.01 -10.85 13.11
CA PHE A 291 6.18 -11.27 12.36
C PHE A 291 5.99 -12.67 11.76
N ALA A 292 5.42 -13.60 12.52
CA ALA A 292 5.10 -14.94 12.03
C ALA A 292 4.07 -14.90 10.89
N ASP A 293 3.00 -14.10 11.01
CA ASP A 293 2.02 -13.88 9.95
C ASP A 293 2.70 -13.41 8.66
N PHE A 294 3.62 -12.42 8.76
CA PHE A 294 4.41 -11.92 7.64
C PHE A 294 5.30 -12.99 7.02
N ALA A 295 6.06 -13.72 7.84
CA ALA A 295 6.97 -14.75 7.38
C ALA A 295 6.21 -15.89 6.66
N ILE A 296 5.09 -16.34 7.20
CA ILE A 296 4.27 -17.41 6.64
C ILE A 296 3.60 -16.95 5.35
N GLY A 297 2.90 -15.80 5.37
CA GLY A 297 2.17 -15.30 4.20
C GLY A 297 3.11 -14.96 3.04
N ILE A 298 4.19 -14.22 3.30
CA ILE A 298 5.19 -13.89 2.27
C ILE A 298 5.93 -15.15 1.81
N GLY A 299 6.35 -16.00 2.75
CA GLY A 299 7.07 -17.24 2.48
C GLY A 299 6.27 -18.20 1.59
N PHE A 300 4.96 -18.33 1.83
CA PHE A 300 4.07 -19.17 1.02
C PHE A 300 4.08 -18.78 -0.46
N PHE A 301 3.85 -17.49 -0.78
CA PHE A 301 3.85 -17.03 -2.16
C PHE A 301 5.24 -17.09 -2.81
N ILE A 302 6.31 -16.81 -2.06
CA ILE A 302 7.69 -16.96 -2.55
C ILE A 302 8.01 -18.43 -2.87
N LEU A 303 7.59 -19.37 -2.02
CA LEU A 303 7.82 -20.80 -2.22
C LEU A 303 7.09 -21.31 -3.46
N LEU A 304 5.79 -21.01 -3.56
CA LEU A 304 4.97 -21.39 -4.72
C LEU A 304 5.50 -20.79 -6.03
N TYR A 305 5.91 -19.52 -5.99
CA TYR A 305 6.54 -18.86 -7.12
C TYR A 305 7.86 -19.54 -7.54
N THR A 306 8.71 -19.89 -6.57
CA THR A 306 10.00 -20.53 -6.80
C THR A 306 9.81 -21.93 -7.40
N LEU A 307 8.82 -22.69 -6.92
CA LEU A 307 8.42 -23.98 -7.48
C LEU A 307 7.92 -23.84 -8.91
N MET A 308 7.01 -22.88 -9.17
CA MET A 308 6.52 -22.60 -10.53
C MET A 308 7.68 -22.22 -11.46
N ALA A 309 8.61 -21.37 -11.02
CA ALA A 309 9.78 -20.98 -11.81
C ALA A 309 10.71 -22.16 -12.09
N TYR A 310 10.83 -23.11 -11.16
CA TYR A 310 11.62 -24.32 -11.32
C TYR A 310 10.99 -25.21 -12.39
N ILE A 311 9.68 -25.50 -12.28
CA ILE A 311 8.92 -26.28 -13.27
C ILE A 311 9.01 -25.60 -14.64
N MET A 312 8.79 -24.29 -14.70
CA MET A 312 8.89 -23.52 -15.95
C MET A 312 10.27 -23.68 -16.59
N SER A 313 11.35 -23.57 -15.81
CA SER A 313 12.72 -23.71 -16.33
C SER A 313 12.98 -25.06 -17.00
N LYS A 314 12.36 -26.14 -16.50
CA LYS A 314 12.43 -27.46 -17.11
C LYS A 314 11.62 -27.53 -18.41
N VAL A 315 10.41 -26.95 -18.42
CA VAL A 315 9.54 -26.92 -19.61
C VAL A 315 10.16 -26.10 -20.74
N THR A 316 10.68 -24.91 -20.44
CA THR A 316 11.24 -23.98 -21.42
C THR A 316 12.73 -24.21 -21.70
N LYS A 317 13.36 -25.19 -21.02
CA LYS A 317 14.80 -25.47 -21.10
C LYS A 317 15.66 -24.22 -20.89
N THR A 318 15.26 -23.35 -19.96
CA THR A 318 15.99 -22.13 -19.61
C THR A 318 16.74 -22.27 -18.30
N LYS A 319 17.70 -21.37 -18.06
CA LYS A 319 18.31 -21.24 -16.74
C LYS A 319 17.24 -20.82 -15.73
N PHE A 320 17.19 -21.51 -14.59
CA PHE A 320 16.25 -21.22 -13.51
C PHE A 320 16.23 -19.74 -13.09
N LYS A 321 17.40 -19.10 -13.05
CA LYS A 321 17.57 -17.66 -12.76
C LYS A 321 16.77 -16.74 -13.70
N ILE A 322 16.59 -17.11 -14.96
CA ILE A 322 15.84 -16.31 -15.94
C ILE A 322 14.34 -16.46 -15.68
N SER A 323 13.87 -17.68 -15.45
CA SER A 323 12.47 -17.92 -15.04
C SER A 323 12.13 -17.12 -13.76
N LEU A 324 13.02 -17.13 -12.77
CA LEU A 324 12.89 -16.31 -11.55
C LEU A 324 12.95 -14.80 -11.79
N SER A 325 13.54 -14.34 -12.90
CA SER A 325 13.62 -12.91 -13.20
C SER A 325 12.39 -12.42 -13.94
N GLU A 326 11.74 -13.27 -14.74
CA GLU A 326 10.67 -12.85 -15.64
C GLU A 326 9.26 -13.18 -15.16
N LEU A 327 9.07 -14.31 -14.48
CA LEU A 327 7.71 -14.83 -14.25
C LEU A 327 6.85 -13.98 -13.33
N GLY A 328 7.43 -13.21 -12.40
CA GLY A 328 6.65 -12.38 -11.47
C GLY A 328 5.86 -11.29 -12.21
N TYR A 329 6.42 -10.75 -13.29
CA TYR A 329 5.86 -9.65 -14.06
C TYR A 329 4.55 -9.98 -14.77
N TYR A 330 4.26 -11.26 -15.01
CA TYR A 330 3.00 -11.72 -15.61
C TYR A 330 1.79 -11.40 -14.72
N TYR A 331 2.02 -11.32 -13.40
CA TYR A 331 0.97 -11.12 -12.39
C TYR A 331 0.94 -9.69 -11.84
N LEU A 332 1.79 -8.81 -12.36
CA LEU A 332 1.87 -7.42 -11.91
C LEU A 332 0.53 -6.65 -12.06
N PRO A 333 -0.25 -6.81 -13.15
CA PRO A 333 -1.55 -6.16 -13.26
C PRO A 333 -2.57 -6.62 -12.21
N LEU A 334 -2.62 -7.93 -11.92
CA LEU A 334 -3.47 -8.47 -10.87
C LEU A 334 -3.08 -7.88 -9.51
N LEU A 335 -1.78 -7.91 -9.18
CA LEU A 335 -1.28 -7.33 -7.93
C LEU A 335 -1.63 -5.85 -7.80
N PHE A 336 -1.47 -5.08 -8.88
CA PHE A 336 -1.81 -3.67 -8.90
C PHE A 336 -3.28 -3.45 -8.56
N MET A 337 -4.20 -4.18 -9.20
CA MET A 337 -5.63 -4.03 -8.94
C MET A 337 -6.01 -4.44 -7.52
N ILE A 338 -5.38 -5.50 -6.98
CA ILE A 338 -5.60 -5.91 -5.59
C ILE A 338 -5.17 -4.80 -4.63
N MET A 339 -3.92 -4.36 -4.74
CA MET A 339 -3.38 -3.31 -3.89
C MET A 339 -4.17 -2.00 -4.04
N PHE A 340 -4.58 -1.67 -5.27
CA PHE A 340 -5.39 -0.49 -5.56
C PHE A 340 -6.69 -0.52 -4.76
N TYR A 341 -7.45 -1.62 -4.79
CA TYR A 341 -8.72 -1.67 -4.06
C TYR A 341 -8.49 -1.77 -2.55
N THR A 342 -7.55 -2.61 -2.09
CA THR A 342 -7.27 -2.82 -0.66
C THR A 342 -6.89 -1.51 0.01
N ILE A 343 -6.05 -0.71 -0.64
CA ILE A 343 -5.61 0.58 -0.08
C ILE A 343 -6.69 1.64 -0.32
N SER A 344 -7.10 1.90 -1.55
CA SER A 344 -8.00 3.03 -1.83
C SER A 344 -9.33 2.91 -1.07
N PHE A 345 -9.93 1.72 -1.07
CA PHE A 345 -11.21 1.50 -0.40
C PHE A 345 -11.06 1.06 1.06
N GLY A 346 -9.89 0.59 1.51
CA GLY A 346 -9.64 0.39 2.94
C GLY A 346 -9.56 1.72 3.70
N PHE A 347 -9.04 2.78 3.06
CA PHE A 347 -8.98 4.11 3.66
C PHE A 347 -10.26 4.93 3.43
N LEU A 348 -10.85 4.88 2.23
CA LEU A 348 -12.07 5.67 1.92
C LEU A 348 -13.37 4.99 2.33
N GLY A 349 -13.39 3.65 2.41
CA GLY A 349 -14.58 2.85 2.70
C GLY A 349 -15.41 3.35 3.88
N PRO A 350 -14.83 3.61 5.07
CA PRO A 350 -15.59 4.02 6.24
C PRO A 350 -16.25 5.41 6.09
N TRP A 351 -15.78 6.21 5.12
CA TRP A 351 -16.20 7.60 4.91
C TRP A 351 -17.16 7.76 3.73
N LEU A 352 -17.33 6.71 2.94
CA LEU A 352 -18.23 6.72 1.79
C LEU A 352 -19.55 6.04 2.20
N PRO A 353 -20.72 6.61 1.83
CA PRO A 353 -22.03 6.01 2.12
C PRO A 353 -22.31 4.83 1.16
N ILE A 354 -21.43 3.82 1.16
CA ILE A 354 -21.50 2.65 0.28
C ILE A 354 -21.92 1.46 1.12
N ASN A 355 -23.01 0.79 0.71
CA ASN A 355 -23.46 -0.43 1.39
C ASN A 355 -22.47 -1.59 1.16
N GLU A 356 -22.54 -2.61 2.02
CA GLU A 356 -21.62 -3.75 1.98
C GLU A 356 -21.66 -4.50 0.65
N SER A 357 -22.83 -4.60 0.04
CA SER A 357 -23.04 -5.24 -1.27
C SER A 357 -22.34 -4.49 -2.41
N ALA A 358 -22.40 -3.16 -2.44
CA ALA A 358 -21.66 -2.37 -3.43
C ALA A 358 -20.16 -2.45 -3.19
N MET A 359 -19.70 -2.38 -1.94
CA MET A 359 -18.29 -2.60 -1.60
C MET A 359 -17.77 -3.96 -2.08
N ARG A 360 -18.58 -5.01 -1.92
CA ARG A 360 -18.26 -6.36 -2.39
C ARG A 360 -18.16 -6.41 -3.92
N LEU A 361 -19.10 -5.79 -4.63
CA LEU A 361 -19.10 -5.71 -6.09
C LEU A 361 -17.85 -4.98 -6.61
N ILE A 362 -17.44 -3.90 -5.94
CA ILE A 362 -16.21 -3.17 -6.24
C ILE A 362 -14.98 -4.08 -6.09
N LYS A 363 -14.86 -4.82 -4.98
CA LYS A 363 -13.74 -5.75 -4.75
C LYS A 363 -13.66 -6.82 -5.85
N TYR A 364 -14.79 -7.44 -6.22
CA TYR A 364 -14.83 -8.42 -7.32
C TYR A 364 -14.56 -7.80 -8.69
N PHE A 365 -15.03 -6.58 -8.95
CA PHE A 365 -14.75 -5.87 -10.19
C PHE A 365 -13.23 -5.65 -10.39
N PHE A 366 -12.52 -5.16 -9.37
CA PHE A 366 -11.07 -4.96 -9.49
C PHE A 366 -10.29 -6.28 -9.58
N LEU A 367 -10.71 -7.31 -8.83
CA LEU A 367 -10.10 -8.64 -8.92
C LEU A 367 -10.24 -9.24 -10.33
N THR A 368 -11.43 -9.19 -10.91
CA THR A 368 -11.70 -9.71 -12.27
C THR A 368 -10.98 -8.91 -13.33
N LEU A 369 -10.98 -7.57 -13.24
CA LEU A 369 -10.25 -6.70 -14.15
C LEU A 369 -8.73 -7.00 -14.14
N GLY A 370 -8.15 -7.16 -12.95
CA GLY A 370 -6.74 -7.53 -12.78
C GLY A 370 -6.40 -8.92 -13.30
N GLY A 371 -7.32 -9.88 -13.12
CA GLY A 371 -7.22 -11.24 -13.68
C GLY A 371 -7.23 -11.23 -15.21
N ILE A 372 -8.24 -10.59 -15.83
CA ILE A 372 -8.35 -10.45 -17.29
C ILE A 372 -7.10 -9.77 -17.87
N TRP A 373 -6.64 -8.68 -17.24
CA TRP A 373 -5.44 -8.00 -17.68
C TRP A 373 -4.19 -8.89 -17.58
N SER A 374 -4.04 -9.67 -16.51
CA SER A 374 -2.92 -10.61 -16.38
C SER A 374 -2.99 -11.76 -17.40
N ILE A 375 -4.19 -12.26 -17.74
CA ILE A 375 -4.39 -13.22 -18.84
C ILE A 375 -3.88 -12.61 -20.16
N TYR A 376 -4.28 -11.37 -20.46
CA TYR A 376 -3.80 -10.66 -21.65
C TYR A 376 -2.26 -10.59 -21.68
N MET A 377 -1.63 -10.30 -20.53
CA MET A 377 -0.17 -10.28 -20.42
C MET A 377 0.47 -11.66 -20.62
N ILE A 378 -0.12 -12.74 -20.11
CA ILE A 378 0.35 -14.12 -20.35
C ILE A 378 0.36 -14.45 -21.85
N PHE A 379 -0.59 -13.93 -22.62
CA PHE A 379 -0.59 -14.16 -24.06
C PHE A 379 0.42 -13.30 -24.83
N LYS A 380 0.68 -12.06 -24.38
CA LYS A 380 1.53 -11.08 -25.07
C LYS A 380 3.00 -11.14 -24.70
N ILE A 381 3.33 -11.42 -23.44
CA ILE A 381 4.72 -11.53 -23.01
C ILE A 381 5.30 -12.87 -23.52
N PRO A 382 6.44 -12.87 -24.21
CA PRO A 382 7.05 -14.11 -24.65
C PRO A 382 7.57 -14.91 -23.45
N LEU A 383 7.38 -16.23 -23.47
CA LEU A 383 7.90 -17.11 -22.41
C LEU A 383 9.43 -16.97 -22.30
N PRO A 384 10.02 -17.20 -21.11
CA PRO A 384 11.47 -17.28 -20.97
C PRO A 384 12.01 -18.35 -21.91
N ASN A 385 12.95 -18.02 -22.77
CA ASN A 385 13.55 -18.97 -23.70
C ASN A 385 15.05 -18.69 -23.95
N HIS A 386 15.81 -19.76 -24.18
CA HIS A 386 17.19 -19.70 -24.69
C HIS A 386 17.30 -20.33 -26.08
N VAL A 387 16.30 -21.13 -26.47
CA VAL A 387 16.17 -21.85 -27.73
C VAL A 387 14.72 -21.69 -28.19
N ASP A 388 14.47 -21.85 -29.48
CA ASP A 388 13.11 -21.84 -30.01
C ASP A 388 12.25 -22.95 -29.38
N LEU A 389 11.17 -22.52 -28.72
CA LEU A 389 10.26 -23.42 -28.03
C LEU A 389 9.33 -24.11 -29.04
N THR A 390 9.15 -25.41 -28.90
CA THR A 390 8.13 -26.17 -29.63
C THR A 390 6.72 -25.66 -29.29
N THR A 391 5.76 -25.86 -30.20
CA THR A 391 4.35 -25.49 -29.97
C THR A 391 3.79 -26.14 -28.70
N LYS A 392 4.17 -27.39 -28.41
CA LYS A 392 3.80 -28.11 -27.18
C LYS A 392 4.34 -27.41 -25.93
N GLN A 393 5.63 -27.04 -25.90
CA GLN A 393 6.23 -26.32 -24.77
C GLN A 393 5.60 -24.94 -24.55
N LYS A 394 5.32 -24.20 -25.63
CA LYS A 394 4.63 -22.90 -25.55
C LYS A 394 3.24 -23.05 -24.92
N LYS A 395 2.47 -24.08 -25.32
CA LYS A 395 1.14 -24.37 -24.76
C LYS A 395 1.22 -24.73 -23.27
N ILE A 396 2.09 -25.67 -22.90
CA ILE A 396 2.27 -26.09 -21.50
C ILE A 396 2.73 -24.93 -20.62
N GLY A 397 3.72 -24.15 -21.07
CA GLY A 397 4.21 -22.99 -20.34
C GLY A 397 3.12 -21.95 -20.08
N LYS A 398 2.31 -21.61 -21.09
CA LYS A 398 1.17 -20.69 -20.89
C LYS A 398 0.10 -21.28 -19.97
N SER A 399 -0.18 -22.58 -20.06
CA SER A 399 -1.12 -23.25 -19.16
C SER A 399 -0.66 -23.18 -17.69
N ILE A 400 0.63 -23.40 -17.42
CA ILE A 400 1.19 -23.27 -16.05
C ILE A 400 0.93 -21.86 -15.49
N LEU A 401 1.15 -20.82 -16.28
CA LEU A 401 0.92 -19.43 -15.84
C LEU A 401 -0.56 -19.14 -15.58
N ILE A 402 -1.45 -19.66 -16.43
CA ILE A 402 -2.91 -19.49 -16.26
C ILE A 402 -3.38 -20.24 -15.01
N VAL A 403 -2.92 -21.46 -14.77
CA VAL A 403 -3.28 -22.24 -13.58
C VAL A 403 -2.82 -21.52 -12.32
N PHE A 404 -1.60 -20.98 -12.31
CA PHE A 404 -1.10 -20.20 -11.18
C PHE A 404 -1.89 -18.89 -10.97
N LEU A 405 -2.24 -18.19 -12.05
CA LEU A 405 -3.10 -17.00 -11.97
C LEU A 405 -4.48 -17.35 -11.38
N ALA A 406 -5.09 -18.44 -11.85
CA ALA A 406 -6.37 -18.92 -11.36
C ALA A 406 -6.28 -19.27 -9.87
N PHE A 407 -5.22 -19.95 -9.45
CA PHE A 407 -4.96 -20.28 -8.04
C PHE A 407 -4.89 -19.02 -7.16
N ILE A 408 -4.10 -18.00 -7.55
CA ILE A 408 -4.03 -16.72 -6.81
C ILE A 408 -5.41 -16.04 -6.76
N THR A 409 -6.14 -16.04 -7.89
CA THR A 409 -7.44 -15.39 -7.99
C THR A 409 -8.49 -16.09 -7.14
N ILE A 410 -8.46 -17.43 -7.06
CA ILE A 410 -9.34 -18.24 -6.22
C ILE A 410 -9.05 -18.00 -4.74
N ILE A 411 -7.78 -17.95 -4.33
CA ILE A 411 -7.40 -17.56 -2.96
C ILE A 411 -8.03 -16.20 -2.63
N TRP A 412 -7.91 -15.23 -3.54
CA TRP A 412 -8.49 -13.90 -3.32
C TRP A 412 -10.01 -13.89 -3.24
N ALA A 413 -10.68 -14.60 -4.14
CA ALA A 413 -12.12 -14.76 -4.08
C ALA A 413 -12.55 -15.42 -2.75
N GLY A 414 -11.80 -16.41 -2.27
CA GLY A 414 -12.01 -17.05 -0.98
C GLY A 414 -11.96 -16.08 0.19
N PHE A 415 -10.98 -15.17 0.24
CA PHE A 415 -10.94 -14.13 1.26
C PHE A 415 -12.13 -13.16 1.18
N LEU A 416 -12.54 -12.77 -0.02
CA LEU A 416 -13.72 -11.91 -0.22
C LEU A 416 -15.03 -12.59 0.19
N ILE A 417 -15.11 -13.92 0.10
CA ILE A 417 -16.25 -14.72 0.57
C ILE A 417 -16.19 -14.89 2.09
N SER A 418 -15.03 -15.26 2.65
CA SER A 418 -14.84 -15.56 4.07
C SER A 418 -15.16 -14.37 4.98
N ASN A 419 -14.88 -13.14 4.54
CA ASN A 419 -15.26 -11.94 5.29
C ASN A 419 -16.80 -11.78 5.46
N ASN A 420 -17.61 -12.62 4.79
CA ASN A 420 -19.05 -12.68 4.98
C ASN A 420 -19.51 -13.80 5.92
N THR A 421 -18.65 -14.79 6.23
CA THR A 421 -19.06 -16.04 6.90
C THR A 421 -18.50 -16.21 8.32
N THR A 422 -17.80 -15.21 8.86
CA THR A 422 -17.41 -15.19 10.28
C THR A 422 -17.82 -13.88 10.92
N PHE A 423 -19.13 -13.64 11.01
CA PHE A 423 -19.64 -13.35 12.35
C PHE A 423 -19.35 -14.63 13.14
N GLY A 424 -18.19 -14.69 13.80
CA GLY A 424 -17.93 -15.73 14.79
C GLY A 424 -19.15 -15.80 15.69
N ASP A 425 -19.50 -17.01 16.12
CA ASP A 425 -20.54 -17.30 17.11
C ASP A 425 -20.76 -16.07 17.97
N LYS A 426 -21.97 -15.48 17.92
CA LYS A 426 -22.29 -14.22 18.61
C LYS A 426 -22.07 -14.44 20.10
N GLU A 427 -20.85 -14.25 20.57
CA GLU A 427 -20.52 -14.25 21.97
C GLU A 427 -21.00 -12.91 22.48
N SER A 428 -22.20 -12.97 23.05
CA SER A 428 -22.84 -11.88 23.75
C SER A 428 -22.52 -11.97 25.23
N VAL A 429 -22.12 -10.86 25.81
CA VAL A 429 -22.01 -10.68 27.25
C VAL A 429 -23.10 -9.71 27.72
N ILE A 430 -23.70 -10.01 28.86
CA ILE A 430 -24.62 -9.10 29.55
C ILE A 430 -23.79 -8.39 30.62
N SER A 431 -23.77 -7.07 30.61
CA SER A 431 -23.07 -6.25 31.59
C SER A 431 -23.86 -6.21 32.89
N MET A 432 -23.28 -6.67 34.00
CA MET A 432 -23.85 -6.47 35.33
C MET A 432 -23.27 -5.21 36.01
N PRO A 433 -24.03 -4.51 36.86
CA PRO A 433 -23.53 -3.34 37.58
C PRO A 433 -22.27 -3.66 38.41
N GLY A 434 -21.21 -2.87 38.23
CA GLY A 434 -19.94 -3.04 38.93
C GLY A 434 -19.03 -4.18 38.40
N GLU A 435 -19.47 -4.90 37.36
CA GLU A 435 -18.66 -5.95 36.73
C GLU A 435 -17.73 -5.36 35.65
N ILE A 436 -16.49 -5.87 35.60
CA ILE A 436 -15.56 -5.57 34.52
C ILE A 436 -15.69 -6.64 33.45
N ILE A 437 -16.19 -6.24 32.28
CA ILE A 437 -16.28 -7.11 31.11
C ILE A 437 -14.87 -7.37 30.59
N LYS A 438 -14.48 -8.64 30.51
CA LYS A 438 -13.24 -9.03 29.84
C LYS A 438 -13.49 -9.16 28.34
N MET A 439 -12.68 -8.49 27.54
CA MET A 439 -12.77 -8.54 26.10
C MET A 439 -11.39 -8.72 25.49
N ASP A 440 -11.25 -9.64 24.56
CA ASP A 440 -10.07 -9.75 23.73
C ASP A 440 -10.27 -8.92 22.45
N SER A 441 -9.29 -8.11 22.09
CA SER A 441 -9.21 -7.51 20.75
C SER A 441 -8.11 -8.20 19.95
N PHE A 442 -8.44 -8.61 18.72
CA PHE A 442 -7.50 -9.29 17.82
C PHE A 442 -7.77 -8.89 16.37
N SER A 443 -6.92 -9.36 15.46
CA SER A 443 -7.02 -9.09 14.04
C SER A 443 -8.43 -9.37 13.51
N MET A 444 -9.12 -8.26 13.21
CA MET A 444 -10.45 -8.18 12.63
C MET A 444 -11.62 -8.62 13.52
N GLY A 445 -11.47 -8.60 14.84
CA GLY A 445 -12.58 -8.90 15.74
C GLY A 445 -12.39 -8.45 17.18
N PHE A 446 -13.49 -8.51 17.91
CA PHE A 446 -13.57 -8.40 19.36
C PHE A 446 -14.28 -9.65 19.87
N THR A 447 -13.86 -10.16 21.03
CA THR A 447 -14.56 -11.26 21.70
C THR A 447 -14.69 -10.90 23.17
N PRO A 448 -15.91 -10.72 23.73
CA PRO A 448 -17.20 -10.81 23.06
C PRO A 448 -17.41 -9.69 22.02
N ASN A 449 -18.22 -9.95 20.98
CA ASN A 449 -18.55 -8.96 19.94
C ASN A 449 -19.92 -8.30 20.13
N VAL A 450 -20.71 -8.77 21.11
CA VAL A 450 -21.98 -8.16 21.49
C VAL A 450 -21.97 -7.89 22.99
N ILE A 451 -22.24 -6.65 23.38
CA ILE A 451 -22.42 -6.26 24.78
C ILE A 451 -23.88 -5.84 24.93
N ILE A 452 -24.56 -6.37 25.93
CA ILE A 452 -25.93 -5.97 26.29
C ILE A 452 -25.86 -5.26 27.65
N ALA A 453 -26.42 -4.07 27.77
CA ALA A 453 -26.37 -3.28 29.00
C ALA A 453 -27.65 -2.45 29.19
N GLU A 454 -27.93 -2.04 30.43
CA GLU A 454 -29.02 -1.11 30.71
C GLU A 454 -28.62 0.34 30.48
N LYS A 455 -29.59 1.15 30.07
CA LYS A 455 -29.41 2.60 29.98
C LYS A 455 -29.09 3.18 31.36
N GLY A 456 -28.05 4.02 31.42
CA GLY A 456 -27.60 4.69 32.65
C GLY A 456 -26.67 3.86 33.54
N GLN A 457 -26.43 2.58 33.21
CA GLN A 457 -25.46 1.73 33.90
C GLN A 457 -24.04 2.07 33.45
N GLU A 458 -23.11 2.30 34.38
CA GLU A 458 -21.69 2.40 34.03
C GLU A 458 -21.15 1.04 33.57
N ILE A 459 -20.55 1.02 32.39
CA ILE A 459 -19.93 -0.17 31.79
C ILE A 459 -18.43 0.00 31.92
N SER A 460 -17.76 -0.99 32.52
CA SER A 460 -16.30 -1.10 32.52
C SER A 460 -15.87 -2.30 31.69
N ILE A 461 -14.94 -2.10 30.75
CA ILE A 461 -14.42 -3.14 29.86
C ILE A 461 -12.90 -3.18 30.00
N GLU A 462 -12.35 -4.31 30.44
CA GLU A 462 -10.92 -4.61 30.34
C GLU A 462 -10.68 -5.28 28.99
N ILE A 463 -10.11 -4.53 28.06
CA ILE A 463 -9.76 -5.01 26.72
C ILE A 463 -8.30 -5.50 26.74
N ASP A 464 -8.09 -6.80 26.52
CA ASP A 464 -6.78 -7.40 26.26
C ASP A 464 -6.48 -7.40 24.77
N ASN A 465 -5.55 -6.54 24.35
CA ASN A 465 -5.11 -6.53 22.97
C ASN A 465 -4.01 -7.57 22.75
N ILE A 466 -4.43 -8.77 22.34
CA ILE A 466 -3.54 -9.92 22.08
C ILE A 466 -2.80 -9.84 20.73
N ASP A 467 -3.02 -8.78 19.95
CA ASP A 467 -2.52 -8.63 18.58
C ASP A 467 -1.76 -7.32 18.38
N ILE A 468 -1.70 -6.85 17.13
CA ILE A 468 -1.19 -5.54 16.75
C ILE A 468 -2.04 -4.43 17.35
N MET A 469 -1.64 -3.20 17.10
CA MET A 469 -2.37 -2.06 17.60
C MET A 469 -3.77 -1.93 16.98
N HIS A 470 -4.73 -1.63 17.84
CA HIS A 470 -6.12 -1.42 17.49
C HIS A 470 -6.67 -0.16 18.15
N SER A 471 -7.92 0.15 17.89
CA SER A 471 -8.70 1.11 18.66
C SER A 471 -10.07 0.54 18.99
N PHE A 472 -10.68 1.11 20.03
CA PHE A 472 -12.07 0.91 20.38
C PHE A 472 -12.77 2.26 20.24
N ASP A 473 -13.54 2.41 19.17
CA ASP A 473 -14.28 3.62 18.86
C ASP A 473 -15.79 3.32 18.93
N LEU A 474 -16.51 4.15 19.67
CA LEU A 474 -17.96 4.11 19.81
C LEU A 474 -18.47 5.55 19.78
N ASN A 475 -18.81 5.98 18.56
CA ASN A 475 -19.05 7.39 18.23
C ASN A 475 -20.22 7.99 19.02
N GLU A 476 -21.29 7.22 19.22
CA GLU A 476 -22.55 7.70 19.82
C GLU A 476 -22.41 8.09 21.28
N PHE A 477 -21.39 7.55 21.96
CA PHE A 477 -21.04 7.84 23.34
C PHE A 477 -19.68 8.54 23.49
N ASN A 478 -19.10 9.02 22.39
CA ASN A 478 -17.81 9.74 22.35
C ASN A 478 -16.65 8.98 23.03
N VAL A 479 -16.63 7.65 22.89
CA VAL A 479 -15.55 6.80 23.38
C VAL A 479 -14.58 6.54 22.24
N HIS A 480 -13.33 6.94 22.41
CA HIS A 480 -12.29 6.85 21.39
C HIS A 480 -10.97 6.41 22.02
N GLU A 481 -10.78 5.11 22.16
CA GLU A 481 -9.71 4.55 22.96
C GLU A 481 -8.69 3.79 22.13
N PHE A 482 -7.43 4.17 22.29
CA PHE A 482 -6.31 3.50 21.66
C PHE A 482 -5.94 2.22 22.40
N LEU A 483 -5.75 1.11 21.69
CA LEU A 483 -5.38 -0.20 22.22
C LEU A 483 -3.96 -0.57 21.75
N PRO A 484 -2.90 -0.34 22.56
CA PRO A 484 -1.54 -0.71 22.18
C PRO A 484 -1.39 -2.23 22.00
N ALA A 485 -0.48 -2.65 21.11
CA ALA A 485 -0.21 -4.07 20.86
C ALA A 485 0.27 -4.81 22.13
N ALA A 486 -0.24 -6.02 22.37
CA ALA A 486 0.10 -6.87 23.53
C ALA A 486 -0.08 -6.17 24.89
N LYS A 487 -1.08 -5.29 25.04
CA LYS A 487 -1.39 -4.61 26.29
C LYS A 487 -2.87 -4.65 26.61
N LYS A 488 -3.15 -4.66 27.90
CA LYS A 488 -4.50 -4.46 28.44
C LYS A 488 -4.82 -2.99 28.58
N LYS A 489 -6.09 -2.64 28.40
CA LYS A 489 -6.62 -1.30 28.68
C LYS A 489 -8.02 -1.40 29.25
N VAL A 490 -8.29 -0.64 30.30
CA VAL A 490 -9.63 -0.51 30.88
C VAL A 490 -10.30 0.73 30.30
N ILE A 491 -11.51 0.58 29.81
CA ILE A 491 -12.37 1.66 29.33
C ILE A 491 -13.65 1.68 30.16
N ALA A 492 -14.13 2.86 30.53
CA ALA A 492 -15.36 3.03 31.30
C ALA A 492 -16.24 4.11 30.66
N PHE A 493 -17.53 3.84 30.50
CA PHE A 493 -18.50 4.78 29.96
C PHE A 493 -19.93 4.41 30.37
N THR A 494 -20.85 5.37 30.28
CA THR A 494 -22.27 5.19 30.63
C THR A 494 -23.14 5.47 29.41
N PRO A 495 -23.88 4.48 28.87
CA PRO A 495 -24.78 4.71 27.76
C PRO A 495 -26.06 5.42 28.22
N ASP A 496 -26.37 6.56 27.63
CA ASP A 496 -27.53 7.40 27.96
C ASP A 496 -28.74 7.18 27.03
N LYS A 497 -28.61 6.33 26.02
CA LYS A 497 -29.61 6.11 24.95
C LYS A 497 -29.85 4.62 24.74
N VAL A 498 -31.12 4.25 24.57
CA VAL A 498 -31.56 2.90 24.19
C VAL A 498 -31.38 2.71 22.68
N GLY A 499 -30.91 1.55 22.26
CA GLY A 499 -30.69 1.23 20.86
C GLY A 499 -29.55 0.24 20.63
N GLU A 500 -29.31 -0.08 19.36
CA GLU A 500 -28.11 -0.81 18.95
C GLU A 500 -27.08 0.18 18.40
N PHE A 501 -25.88 0.18 18.99
CA PHE A 501 -24.77 1.04 18.62
C PHE A 501 -23.58 0.18 18.22
N MET A 502 -22.81 0.65 17.24
CA MET A 502 -21.71 -0.12 16.67
C MET A 502 -20.39 0.41 17.22
N PHE A 503 -19.63 -0.45 17.91
CA PHE A 503 -18.24 -0.15 18.24
C PHE A 503 -17.31 -0.80 17.20
N PHE A 504 -16.20 -0.15 16.88
CA PHE A 504 -15.31 -0.58 15.81
C PHE A 504 -13.87 -0.17 16.04
N CYS A 505 -12.98 -0.75 15.25
CA CYS A 505 -11.57 -0.34 15.17
C CYS A 505 -11.37 0.62 14.00
N ASN A 506 -10.93 1.84 14.31
CA ASN A 506 -10.68 2.93 13.35
C ASN A 506 -9.32 2.82 12.63
N VAL A 507 -8.58 1.73 12.85
CA VAL A 507 -7.43 1.40 11.99
C VAL A 507 -7.93 1.19 10.55
N PRO A 508 -7.34 1.87 9.54
CA PRO A 508 -7.79 1.78 8.16
C PRO A 508 -7.88 0.34 7.63
N GLY A 509 -9.00 -0.01 7.00
CA GLY A 509 -9.26 -1.35 6.47
C GLY A 509 -9.78 -2.36 7.49
N HIS A 510 -9.68 -2.12 8.80
CA HIS A 510 -10.09 -3.10 9.82
C HIS A 510 -11.61 -3.19 9.93
N THR A 511 -12.32 -2.07 9.91
CA THR A 511 -13.79 -2.05 9.96
C THR A 511 -14.39 -2.72 8.71
N GLU A 512 -13.83 -2.46 7.52
CA GLU A 512 -14.23 -3.07 6.24
C GLU A 512 -13.91 -4.58 6.15
N ALA A 513 -12.96 -5.02 6.98
CA ALA A 513 -12.59 -6.42 7.15
C ALA A 513 -13.45 -7.13 8.21
N GLY A 514 -14.23 -6.39 9.01
CA GLY A 514 -15.19 -6.92 9.97
C GLY A 514 -14.84 -6.67 11.44
N MET A 515 -13.85 -5.82 11.76
CA MET A 515 -13.47 -5.47 13.14
C MET A 515 -14.47 -4.54 13.82
N ARG A 516 -15.66 -5.06 14.11
CA ARG A 516 -16.77 -4.34 14.71
C ARG A 516 -17.55 -5.24 15.66
N GLY A 517 -18.20 -4.63 16.63
CA GLY A 517 -19.17 -5.28 17.50
C GLY A 517 -20.39 -4.40 17.73
N ARG A 518 -21.31 -4.88 18.56
CA ARG A 518 -22.56 -4.17 18.87
C ARG A 518 -22.74 -4.00 20.37
N LEU A 519 -23.01 -2.77 20.77
CA LEU A 519 -23.57 -2.45 22.08
C LEU A 519 -25.08 -2.36 21.94
N VAL A 520 -25.82 -3.23 22.63
CA VAL A 520 -27.27 -3.25 22.70
C VAL A 520 -27.66 -2.66 24.05
N VAL A 521 -28.18 -1.44 24.03
CA VAL A 521 -28.65 -0.74 25.22
C VAL A 521 -30.16 -0.90 25.34
N VAL A 522 -30.63 -1.38 26.48
CA VAL A 522 -32.04 -1.65 26.78
C VAL A 522 -32.51 -0.88 28.00
N ASP A 523 -33.82 -0.68 28.15
CA ASP A 523 -34.40 -0.07 29.36
C ASP A 523 -34.33 -1.02 30.57
N SER A 524 -34.50 -2.32 30.33
CA SER A 524 -34.36 -3.37 31.34
C SER A 524 -33.86 -4.67 30.69
N ILE A 525 -32.82 -5.27 31.26
CA ILE A 525 -32.25 -6.54 30.80
C ILE A 525 -33.26 -7.68 31.00
N ASP A 526 -34.01 -7.68 32.10
CA ASP A 526 -35.00 -8.73 32.42
C ASP A 526 -36.11 -8.81 31.34
N ASP A 527 -36.63 -7.66 30.94
CA ASP A 527 -37.62 -7.56 29.86
C ASP A 527 -37.06 -7.99 28.51
N TYR A 528 -35.80 -7.64 28.22
CA TYR A 528 -35.11 -8.03 27.00
C TYR A 528 -34.91 -9.55 26.92
N MET A 529 -34.48 -10.18 28.02
CA MET A 529 -34.31 -11.64 28.10
C MET A 529 -35.65 -12.38 28.00
N GLY A 530 -36.71 -11.83 28.62
CA GLY A 530 -38.07 -12.37 28.53
C GLY A 530 -38.64 -12.35 27.10
N LYS A 531 -38.43 -11.27 26.35
CA LYS A 531 -38.83 -11.14 24.94
C LYS A 531 -38.02 -12.04 24.00
N THR A 532 -36.73 -12.20 24.27
CA THR A 532 -35.84 -13.02 23.42
C THR A 532 -36.16 -14.51 23.55
N LYS A 533 -36.47 -14.99 24.77
CA LYS A 533 -36.93 -16.37 24.99
C LYS A 533 -38.24 -16.68 24.25
N ARG A 534 -39.21 -15.75 24.24
CA ARG A 534 -40.49 -15.91 23.49
C ARG A 534 -40.34 -15.89 21.97
N LYS A 535 -39.22 -15.40 21.44
CA LYS A 535 -38.94 -15.33 19.99
C LYS A 535 -38.23 -16.59 19.46
N LEU A 536 -37.70 -17.40 20.37
CA LEU A 536 -36.98 -18.66 20.10
C LEU A 536 -37.81 -19.91 20.42
N SER A 537 -38.87 -19.76 21.23
CA SER A 537 -40.00 -20.69 21.35
C SER A 537 -41.00 -20.45 20.23
#